data_AF-A0A3D5RP03-F1
#
_entry.id   AF-A0A3D5RP03-F1
#
_cell.length_a   1.000
_cell.length_b   1.000
_cell.length_c   1.000
_cell.angle_alpha   90.00
_cell.angle_beta   90.00
_cell.angle_gamma   90.00
#
_symmetry.space_group_name_H-M   'P 1'
#
loop_
_entity.id
_entity.type
_entity.pdbx_description
1 polymer ?
#
loop_
_entity_poly.entity_id
_entity_poly.type
_entity_poly.pdbx_seq_one_letter_code
_entity_poly.pdbx_strand_id
1 'polypeptide(L)'
;SFIFTDVKSTQAKLQQCLTTSVNQSFNRITVDGDTSTNDACTLSATGASGVDIHDCVDEFQRALDEVTQSLAHQIIKDGEGATKFVEVCVKGGVSNADCLEVAYTVAHSPLVKTALFASDANWGRILAAVGRANISGLTIEDINIYLNEVSIIQAGEPDESYTEVAGSAEMAKDTIVITIEIGESDTQESVWTTDFSYDYVKINAEYRT
;
A
#
# COMPACT_ATOMS: atom_id res chain seq x y z
N SER A 1 10.46 -13.67 2.74
CA SER A 1 11.22 -12.99 3.81
C SER A 1 11.58 -13.96 4.94
N PHE A 2 12.77 -13.82 5.53
CA PHE A 2 13.24 -14.66 6.66
C PHE A 2 13.66 -13.76 7.81
N ILE A 3 12.95 -13.84 8.94
CA ILE A 3 13.11 -12.93 10.08
C ILE A 3 13.57 -13.75 11.29
N PHE A 4 14.53 -13.21 12.03
CA PHE A 4 15.13 -13.87 13.19
C PHE A 4 15.10 -12.95 14.39
N THR A 5 14.87 -13.53 15.57
CA THR A 5 14.90 -12.85 16.86
C THR A 5 15.50 -13.78 17.91
N ASP A 6 15.96 -13.21 19.03
CA ASP A 6 16.48 -13.94 20.18
C ASP A 6 15.52 -13.91 21.38
N VAL A 7 14.31 -13.37 21.23
CA VAL A 7 13.26 -13.46 22.26
C VAL A 7 12.88 -14.91 22.51
N LYS A 8 12.54 -15.25 23.76
CA LYS A 8 11.96 -16.54 24.11
C LYS A 8 10.45 -16.47 23.89
N SER A 9 9.91 -17.40 23.09
CA SER A 9 8.48 -17.47 22.80
C SER A 9 8.07 -18.89 22.41
N THR A 10 6.78 -19.20 22.56
CA THR A 10 6.17 -20.37 21.91
C THR A 10 5.96 -20.12 20.42
N GLN A 11 5.91 -21.20 19.62
CA GLN A 11 5.59 -21.12 18.19
C GLN A 11 4.24 -20.45 17.94
N ALA A 12 3.21 -20.80 18.72
CA ALA A 12 1.86 -20.24 18.54
C ALA A 12 1.84 -18.72 18.74
N LYS A 13 2.57 -18.21 19.75
CA LYS A 13 2.64 -16.77 20.01
C LYS A 13 3.42 -16.03 18.92
N LEU A 14 4.54 -16.60 18.42
CA LEU A 14 5.26 -16.05 17.27
C LEU A 14 4.39 -16.01 16.02
N GLN A 15 3.64 -17.08 15.75
CA GLN A 15 2.76 -17.14 14.58
C GLN A 15 1.66 -16.08 14.64
N GLN A 16 1.08 -15.82 15.82
CA GLN A 16 0.11 -14.73 15.99
C GLN A 16 0.73 -13.38 15.65
N CYS A 17 1.91 -13.06 16.22
CA CYS A 17 2.59 -11.80 15.92
C CYS A 17 2.97 -11.68 14.45
N LEU A 18 3.47 -12.75 13.85
CA LEU A 18 3.82 -12.78 12.43
C LEU A 18 2.60 -12.55 11.54
N THR A 19 1.46 -13.21 11.82
CA THR A 19 0.23 -13.02 11.05
C THR A 19 -0.26 -11.58 11.09
N THR A 20 -0.24 -10.93 12.26
CA THR A 20 -0.59 -9.51 12.38
C THR A 20 0.34 -8.65 11.52
N SER A 21 1.66 -8.84 11.66
CA SER A 21 2.66 -8.01 10.98
C SER A 21 2.60 -8.18 9.47
N VAL A 22 2.49 -9.42 8.99
CA VAL A 22 2.39 -9.74 7.55
C VAL A 22 1.12 -9.14 6.94
N ASN A 23 0.00 -9.17 7.68
CA ASN A 23 -1.26 -8.57 7.23
C ASN A 23 -1.21 -7.05 7.11
N GLN A 24 -0.25 -6.38 7.76
CA GLN A 24 -0.07 -4.92 7.71
C GLN A 24 1.19 -4.51 6.91
N SER A 25 1.83 -5.46 6.21
CA SER A 25 3.06 -5.22 5.44
C SER A 25 3.05 -5.97 4.10
N PHE A 26 3.53 -7.22 4.05
CA PHE A 26 3.65 -7.97 2.81
C PHE A 26 2.30 -8.24 2.12
N ASN A 27 1.21 -8.39 2.89
CA ASN A 27 -0.15 -8.50 2.35
C ASN A 27 -0.80 -7.13 2.07
N ARG A 28 0.02 -6.09 1.91
CA ARG A 28 -0.35 -4.70 1.57
C ARG A 28 0.54 -4.13 0.49
N ILE A 29 1.29 -4.96 -0.23
CA ILE A 29 2.12 -4.53 -1.35
C ILE A 29 1.69 -5.19 -2.65
N THR A 30 1.79 -4.47 -3.76
CA THR A 30 1.54 -5.02 -5.10
C THR A 30 2.36 -4.26 -6.13
N VAL A 31 3.11 -4.98 -6.97
CA VAL A 31 3.86 -4.39 -8.10
C VAL A 31 2.98 -4.41 -9.34
N ASP A 32 2.50 -5.59 -9.73
CA ASP A 32 1.79 -5.88 -10.98
C ASP A 32 0.42 -6.57 -10.76
N GLY A 33 0.19 -7.09 -9.56
CA GLY A 33 -1.03 -7.83 -9.19
C GLY A 33 -0.92 -9.35 -9.34
N ASP A 34 0.23 -9.87 -9.77
CA ASP A 34 0.45 -11.30 -9.97
C ASP A 34 1.11 -11.93 -8.72
N THR A 35 0.31 -12.67 -7.94
CA THR A 35 0.84 -13.37 -6.76
C THR A 35 1.72 -14.55 -7.15
N SER A 36 2.94 -14.59 -6.60
CA SER A 36 3.92 -15.64 -6.90
C SER A 36 3.51 -17.00 -6.32
N THR A 37 3.89 -18.07 -7.01
CA THR A 37 3.71 -19.45 -6.51
C THR A 37 4.61 -19.81 -5.33
N ASN A 38 5.55 -18.92 -4.97
CA ASN A 38 6.64 -19.21 -4.05
C ASN A 38 6.73 -18.26 -2.85
N ASP A 39 5.78 -17.34 -2.70
CA ASP A 39 5.79 -16.38 -1.60
C ASP A 39 5.80 -17.10 -0.24
N ALA A 40 6.79 -16.74 0.60
CA ALA A 40 6.97 -17.32 1.92
C ALA A 40 7.54 -16.29 2.89
N CYS A 41 7.02 -16.28 4.11
CA CYS A 41 7.53 -15.48 5.23
C CYS A 41 7.70 -16.37 6.46
N THR A 42 8.85 -16.28 7.13
CA THR A 42 9.13 -17.06 8.35
C THR A 42 9.69 -16.18 9.45
N LEU A 43 9.34 -16.50 10.70
CA LEU A 43 9.87 -15.89 11.90
C LEU A 43 10.44 -16.98 12.80
N SER A 44 11.73 -16.89 13.11
CA SER A 44 12.45 -17.84 13.95
C SER A 44 12.97 -17.16 15.20
N ALA A 45 12.78 -17.79 16.36
CA ALA A 45 13.21 -17.26 17.65
C ALA A 45 14.18 -18.22 18.34
N THR A 46 15.36 -17.74 18.74
CA THR A 46 16.38 -18.59 19.39
C THR A 46 16.22 -18.68 20.90
N GLY A 47 15.54 -17.72 21.54
CA GLY A 47 15.42 -17.63 22.99
C GLY A 47 16.70 -17.24 23.73
N ALA A 48 17.73 -16.76 23.04
CA ALA A 48 19.05 -16.49 23.61
C ALA A 48 19.14 -15.19 24.44
N SER A 49 18.20 -14.26 24.29
CA SER A 49 18.21 -12.96 25.00
C SER A 49 17.95 -13.06 26.50
N GLY A 50 17.33 -14.15 26.95
CA GLY A 50 16.79 -14.27 28.31
C GLY A 50 15.50 -13.49 28.56
N VAL A 51 14.98 -12.78 27.55
CA VAL A 51 13.70 -12.05 27.59
C VAL A 51 12.58 -12.96 27.08
N ASP A 52 11.47 -13.05 27.82
CA ASP A 52 10.27 -13.76 27.39
C ASP A 52 9.28 -12.80 26.72
N ILE A 53 8.73 -13.17 25.57
CA ILE A 53 7.80 -12.33 24.81
C ILE A 53 6.57 -11.92 25.62
N HIS A 54 6.20 -12.71 26.62
CA HIS A 54 5.07 -12.39 27.51
C HIS A 54 5.30 -11.08 28.28
N ASP A 55 6.54 -10.70 28.54
CA ASP A 55 6.91 -9.51 29.29
C ASP A 55 7.04 -8.26 28.42
N CYS A 56 7.05 -8.41 27.08
CA CYS A 56 7.33 -7.33 26.14
C CYS A 56 6.57 -7.49 24.81
N VAL A 57 5.35 -8.02 24.86
CA VAL A 57 4.59 -8.40 23.67
C VAL A 57 4.30 -7.21 22.75
N ASP A 58 4.01 -6.05 23.33
CA ASP A 58 3.65 -4.84 22.58
C ASP A 58 4.89 -4.18 21.96
N GLU A 59 6.03 -4.17 22.67
CA GLU A 59 7.32 -3.75 22.12
C GLU A 59 7.76 -4.67 20.99
N PHE A 60 7.65 -5.98 21.19
CA PHE A 60 8.00 -6.97 20.17
C PHE A 60 7.12 -6.83 18.93
N GLN A 61 5.80 -6.69 19.10
CA GLN A 61 4.87 -6.53 18.00
C GLN A 61 5.20 -5.28 17.17
N ARG A 62 5.41 -4.13 17.82
CA ARG A 62 5.79 -2.89 17.13
C ARG A 62 7.11 -3.03 16.37
N ALA A 63 8.14 -3.62 16.98
CA ALA A 63 9.41 -3.84 16.32
C ALA A 63 9.27 -4.78 15.10
N LEU A 64 8.43 -5.81 15.21
CA LEU A 64 8.16 -6.72 14.09
C LEU A 64 7.37 -6.03 12.97
N ASP A 65 6.37 -5.20 13.31
CA ASP A 65 5.62 -4.38 12.36
C ASP A 65 6.56 -3.43 11.60
N GLU A 66 7.44 -2.72 12.31
CA GLU A 66 8.43 -1.82 11.71
C GLU A 66 9.38 -2.56 10.75
N VAL A 67 9.91 -3.72 11.15
CA VAL A 67 10.80 -4.53 10.30
C VAL A 67 10.07 -5.06 9.08
N THR A 68 8.88 -5.63 9.25
CA THR A 68 8.13 -6.23 8.15
C THR A 68 7.65 -5.18 7.15
N GLN A 69 7.17 -4.03 7.62
CA GLN A 69 6.78 -2.92 6.75
C GLN A 69 7.99 -2.32 6.02
N SER A 70 9.11 -2.12 6.70
CA SER A 70 10.35 -1.66 6.06
C SER A 70 10.81 -2.59 4.92
N LEU A 71 10.74 -3.91 5.14
CA LEU A 71 11.07 -4.90 4.11
C LEU A 71 10.05 -4.89 2.96
N ALA A 72 8.76 -4.76 3.26
CA ALA A 72 7.71 -4.67 2.24
C ALA A 72 7.88 -3.42 1.36
N HIS A 73 8.22 -2.27 1.96
CA HIS A 73 8.50 -1.04 1.22
C HIS A 73 9.75 -1.16 0.34
N GLN A 74 10.78 -1.87 0.80
CA GLN A 74 11.98 -2.13 -0.01
C GLN A 74 11.64 -2.95 -1.25
N ILE A 75 10.75 -3.94 -1.16
CA ILE A 75 10.27 -4.71 -2.32
C ILE A 75 9.61 -3.78 -3.35
N ILE A 76 8.73 -2.86 -2.91
CA ILE A 76 8.07 -1.92 -3.82
C ILE A 76 9.06 -0.95 -4.47
N LYS A 77 10.02 -0.43 -3.70
CA LYS A 77 11.05 0.48 -4.22
C LYS A 77 11.99 -0.19 -5.23
N ASP A 78 12.14 -1.50 -5.13
CA ASP A 78 12.92 -2.34 -6.06
C ASP A 78 12.03 -3.10 -7.06
N GLY A 79 10.78 -2.64 -7.25
CA GLY A 79 9.88 -3.20 -8.26
C GLY A 79 10.48 -3.09 -9.66
N GLU A 80 10.18 -4.05 -10.53
CA GLU A 80 10.78 -4.09 -11.87
C GLU A 80 10.44 -2.84 -12.67
N GLY A 81 11.46 -2.05 -13.02
CA GLY A 81 11.28 -0.78 -13.73
C GLY A 81 10.55 0.31 -12.91
N ALA A 82 10.43 0.14 -11.60
CA ALA A 82 9.83 1.13 -10.70
C ALA A 82 10.62 2.45 -10.72
N THR A 83 9.90 3.57 -10.78
CA THR A 83 10.46 4.91 -10.63
C THR A 83 9.81 5.68 -9.48
N LYS A 84 8.64 5.25 -9.01
CA LYS A 84 7.86 5.89 -7.95
C LYS A 84 7.48 4.88 -6.87
N PHE A 85 7.65 5.27 -5.61
CA PHE A 85 7.03 4.61 -4.47
C PHE A 85 5.68 5.27 -4.18
N VAL A 86 4.60 4.49 -4.21
CA VAL A 86 3.24 5.02 -4.09
C VAL A 86 2.51 4.34 -2.93
N GLU A 87 1.97 5.13 -2.02
CA GLU A 87 1.02 4.69 -1.02
C GLU A 87 -0.39 5.04 -1.47
N VAL A 88 -1.30 4.08 -1.47
CA VAL A 88 -2.74 4.31 -1.60
C VAL A 88 -3.36 4.12 -0.22
N CYS A 89 -3.65 5.23 0.45
CA CYS A 89 -4.27 5.26 1.78
C CYS A 89 -5.77 5.50 1.63
N VAL A 90 -6.60 4.55 2.06
CA VAL A 90 -8.06 4.68 2.02
C VAL A 90 -8.61 4.83 3.43
N LYS A 91 -9.53 5.77 3.63
CA LYS A 91 -10.16 6.10 4.92
C LYS A 91 -11.67 6.13 4.79
N GLY A 92 -12.39 5.93 5.89
CA GLY A 92 -13.82 6.20 5.94
C GLY A 92 -14.72 5.03 5.55
N GLY A 93 -14.15 3.90 5.14
CA GLY A 93 -14.91 2.73 4.72
C GLY A 93 -15.68 2.08 5.87
N VAL A 94 -16.83 1.46 5.58
CA VAL A 94 -17.61 0.77 6.62
C VAL A 94 -16.88 -0.42 7.25
N SER A 95 -15.83 -0.91 6.59
CA SER A 95 -14.93 -1.95 7.09
C SER A 95 -13.51 -1.74 6.56
N ASN A 96 -12.52 -2.36 7.22
CA ASN A 96 -11.15 -2.42 6.70
C ASN A 96 -11.10 -3.16 5.35
N ALA A 97 -11.97 -4.15 5.13
CA ALA A 97 -12.03 -4.87 3.86
C ALA A 97 -12.47 -3.95 2.71
N ASP A 98 -13.39 -3.02 2.98
CA ASP A 98 -13.85 -2.04 1.99
C ASP A 98 -12.72 -1.05 1.65
N CYS A 99 -11.97 -0.59 2.65
CA CYS A 99 -10.81 0.27 2.43
C CYS A 99 -9.75 -0.45 1.57
N LEU A 100 -9.47 -1.71 1.87
CA LEU A 100 -8.52 -2.53 1.12
C LEU A 100 -8.97 -2.79 -0.31
N GLU A 101 -10.25 -3.08 -0.52
CA GLU A 101 -10.82 -3.30 -1.85
C GLU A 101 -10.62 -2.07 -2.74
N VAL A 102 -10.88 -0.87 -2.21
CA VAL A 102 -10.62 0.39 -2.93
C VAL A 102 -9.12 0.58 -3.16
N ALA A 103 -8.29 0.39 -2.13
CA ALA A 103 -6.85 0.60 -2.21
C ALA A 103 -6.21 -0.31 -3.28
N TYR A 104 -6.53 -1.60 -3.27
CA TYR A 104 -6.08 -2.56 -4.27
C TYR A 104 -6.65 -2.27 -5.66
N THR A 105 -7.91 -1.86 -5.78
CA THR A 105 -8.51 -1.52 -7.08
C THR A 105 -7.79 -0.36 -7.77
N VAL A 106 -7.35 0.63 -7.00
CA VAL A 106 -6.54 1.76 -7.47
C VAL A 106 -5.10 1.31 -7.76
N ALA A 107 -4.47 0.59 -6.83
CA ALA A 107 -3.09 0.12 -6.96
C ALA A 107 -2.86 -0.82 -8.16
N HIS A 108 -3.88 -1.62 -8.52
CA HIS A 108 -3.84 -2.51 -9.70
C HIS A 108 -4.21 -1.82 -11.02
N SER A 109 -4.67 -0.57 -11.01
CA SER A 109 -5.14 0.10 -12.22
C SER A 109 -3.96 0.49 -13.13
N PRO A 110 -3.82 -0.10 -14.34
CA PRO A 110 -2.73 0.26 -15.25
C PRO A 110 -2.79 1.72 -15.68
N LEU A 111 -3.99 2.30 -15.77
CA LEU A 111 -4.18 3.71 -16.11
C LEU A 111 -3.65 4.62 -15.00
N VAL A 112 -3.88 4.28 -13.73
CA VAL A 112 -3.34 5.05 -12.59
C VAL A 112 -1.81 4.91 -12.57
N LYS A 113 -1.29 3.69 -12.68
CA LYS A 113 0.16 3.42 -12.66
C LYS A 113 0.92 4.08 -13.82
N THR A 114 0.34 4.15 -15.02
CA THR A 114 0.95 4.86 -16.15
C THR A 114 0.88 6.39 -16.01
N ALA A 115 -0.15 6.93 -15.35
CA ALA A 115 -0.22 8.35 -15.02
C ALA A 115 0.85 8.72 -13.98
N LEU A 116 1.06 7.87 -12.97
CA LEU A 116 2.16 7.98 -12.00
C LEU A 116 3.53 8.01 -12.68
N PHE A 117 3.78 7.10 -13.62
CA PHE A 117 5.03 7.06 -14.39
C PHE A 117 5.25 8.34 -15.21
N ALA A 118 4.19 8.85 -15.84
CA ALA A 118 4.24 10.07 -16.64
C ALA A 118 4.29 11.36 -15.80
N SER A 119 4.23 11.25 -14.46
CA SER A 119 4.00 12.38 -13.55
C SER A 119 2.79 13.24 -13.96
N ASP A 120 1.74 12.61 -14.51
CA ASP A 120 0.50 13.24 -14.96
C ASP A 120 -0.56 13.14 -13.85
N ALA A 121 -0.99 14.28 -13.30
CA ALA A 121 -1.95 14.37 -12.19
C ALA A 121 -3.40 14.11 -12.64
N ASN A 122 -3.60 12.96 -13.28
CA ASN A 122 -4.87 12.56 -13.88
C ASN A 122 -5.82 11.99 -12.83
N TRP A 123 -6.40 12.89 -12.02
CA TRP A 123 -7.35 12.56 -10.96
C TRP A 123 -8.56 11.76 -11.48
N GLY A 124 -8.96 11.97 -12.74
CA GLY A 124 -10.08 11.23 -13.36
C GLY A 124 -9.83 9.73 -13.46
N ARG A 125 -8.57 9.31 -13.67
CA ARG A 125 -8.20 7.88 -13.67
C ARG A 125 -8.26 7.27 -12.27
N ILE A 126 -7.92 8.06 -11.23
CA ILE A 126 -8.00 7.63 -9.84
C ILE A 126 -9.47 7.49 -9.44
N LEU A 127 -10.29 8.52 -9.67
CA LEU A 127 -11.72 8.50 -9.37
C LEU A 127 -12.46 7.36 -10.11
N ALA A 128 -12.14 7.13 -11.38
CA ALA A 128 -12.68 6.01 -12.14
C ALA A 128 -12.26 4.64 -11.59
N ALA A 129 -11.07 4.52 -10.99
CA ALA A 129 -10.65 3.31 -10.31
C ALA A 129 -11.40 3.12 -8.98
N VAL A 130 -11.55 4.19 -8.17
CA VAL A 130 -12.35 4.16 -6.94
C VAL A 130 -13.79 3.72 -7.23
N GLY A 131 -14.45 4.31 -8.23
CA GLY A 131 -15.82 3.96 -8.60
C GLY A 131 -16.00 2.54 -9.16
N ARG A 132 -14.91 1.82 -9.46
CA ARG A 132 -14.92 0.43 -9.93
C ARG A 132 -14.65 -0.57 -8.80
N ALA A 133 -14.31 -0.10 -7.60
CA ALA A 133 -14.08 -0.95 -6.44
C ALA A 133 -15.36 -1.72 -6.09
N ASN A 134 -15.23 -3.01 -5.77
CA ASN A 134 -16.38 -3.87 -5.54
C ASN A 134 -16.87 -3.77 -4.09
N ILE A 135 -17.28 -2.57 -3.68
CA ILE A 135 -17.82 -2.28 -2.34
C ILE A 135 -19.27 -1.82 -2.43
N SER A 136 -20.03 -2.03 -1.36
CA SER A 136 -21.42 -1.59 -1.28
C SER A 136 -21.52 -0.19 -0.69
N GLY A 137 -22.45 0.62 -1.19
CA GLY A 137 -22.76 1.92 -0.58
C GLY A 137 -21.76 3.04 -0.85
N LEU A 138 -20.88 2.89 -1.84
CA LEU A 138 -20.04 3.99 -2.31
C LEU A 138 -20.91 5.08 -2.96
N THR A 139 -20.82 6.28 -2.42
CA THR A 139 -21.55 7.47 -2.87
C THR A 139 -20.53 8.49 -3.36
N ILE A 140 -20.75 9.08 -4.54
CA ILE A 140 -19.75 9.95 -5.18
C ILE A 140 -19.48 11.21 -4.36
N GLU A 141 -20.51 11.73 -3.68
CA GLU A 141 -20.45 12.91 -2.82
C GLU A 141 -19.63 12.69 -1.54
N ASP A 142 -19.33 11.44 -1.18
CA ASP A 142 -18.49 11.10 -0.03
C ASP A 142 -17.01 10.90 -0.42
N ILE A 143 -16.67 11.03 -1.71
CA ILE A 143 -15.33 10.77 -2.21
C ILE A 143 -14.50 12.05 -2.20
N ASN A 144 -13.44 12.05 -1.39
CA ASN A 144 -12.37 13.04 -1.47
C ASN A 144 -11.05 12.35 -1.87
N ILE A 145 -10.25 13.00 -2.70
CA ILE A 145 -8.95 12.47 -3.13
C ILE A 145 -7.89 13.54 -2.97
N TYR A 146 -6.76 13.15 -2.40
CA TYR A 146 -5.59 13.99 -2.19
C TYR A 146 -4.35 13.34 -2.77
N LEU A 147 -3.49 14.14 -3.39
CA LEU A 147 -2.13 13.78 -3.76
C LEU A 147 -1.18 14.46 -2.77
N ASN A 148 -0.59 13.66 -1.88
CA ASN A 148 0.09 14.12 -0.68
C ASN A 148 -0.84 15.08 0.10
N GLU A 149 -0.48 16.36 0.20
CA GLU A 149 -1.28 17.38 0.89
C GLU A 149 -2.20 18.17 -0.06
N VAL A 150 -2.15 17.91 -1.37
CA VAL A 150 -2.95 18.64 -2.38
C VAL A 150 -4.28 17.92 -2.56
N SER A 151 -5.36 18.59 -2.18
CA SER A 151 -6.72 18.16 -2.50
C SER A 151 -6.98 18.29 -4.00
N ILE A 152 -7.40 17.19 -4.64
CA ILE A 152 -7.69 17.13 -6.08
C ILE A 152 -9.16 16.87 -6.38
N ILE A 153 -9.85 16.17 -5.48
CA ILE A 153 -11.29 15.89 -5.55
C ILE A 153 -11.90 16.14 -4.18
N GLN A 154 -13.00 16.88 -4.16
CA GLN A 154 -13.85 17.12 -3.00
C GLN A 154 -15.29 16.81 -3.35
N ALA A 155 -15.95 15.99 -2.53
CA ALA A 155 -17.32 15.52 -2.75
C ALA A 155 -17.58 15.00 -4.18
N GLY A 156 -16.60 14.27 -4.73
CA GLY A 156 -16.68 13.68 -6.06
C GLY A 156 -16.44 14.63 -7.25
N GLU A 157 -16.24 15.92 -7.00
CA GLU A 157 -15.94 16.93 -8.01
C GLU A 157 -14.50 17.47 -7.87
N PRO A 158 -13.89 18.00 -8.94
CA PRO A 158 -12.58 18.66 -8.83
C PRO A 158 -12.61 19.77 -7.78
N ASP A 159 -11.63 19.77 -6.87
CA ASP A 159 -11.52 20.81 -5.84
C ASP A 159 -11.34 22.19 -6.51
N GLU A 160 -12.10 23.19 -6.08
CA GLU A 160 -12.04 24.55 -6.65
C GLU A 160 -10.65 25.19 -6.53
N SER A 161 -9.86 24.78 -5.53
CA SER A 161 -8.49 25.24 -5.29
C SER A 161 -7.43 24.44 -6.06
N TYR A 162 -7.81 23.32 -6.69
CA TYR A 162 -6.90 22.49 -7.44
C TYR A 162 -6.36 23.22 -8.67
N THR A 163 -5.06 23.04 -8.94
CA THR A 163 -4.44 23.47 -10.18
C THR A 163 -3.57 22.35 -10.73
N GLU A 164 -3.52 22.23 -12.06
CA GLU A 164 -2.68 21.21 -12.73
C GLU A 164 -1.20 21.36 -12.37
N VAL A 165 -0.75 22.59 -12.10
CA VAL A 165 0.63 22.86 -11.66
C VAL A 165 0.90 22.25 -10.29
N ALA A 166 -0.04 22.38 -9.34
CA ALA A 166 0.09 21.78 -8.02
C ALA A 166 0.08 20.25 -8.11
N GLY A 167 -0.86 19.66 -8.86
CA GLY A 167 -0.90 18.22 -9.09
C GLY A 167 0.39 17.69 -9.73
N SER A 168 0.87 18.35 -10.79
CA SER A 168 2.11 17.95 -11.48
C SER A 168 3.34 18.04 -10.57
N ALA A 169 3.41 19.04 -9.69
CA ALA A 169 4.50 19.17 -8.73
C ALA A 169 4.53 18.03 -7.71
N GLU A 170 3.36 17.55 -7.27
CA GLU A 170 3.25 16.39 -6.38
C GLU A 170 3.59 15.08 -7.11
N MET A 171 3.11 14.90 -8.34
CA MET A 171 3.38 13.72 -9.17
C MET A 171 4.85 13.62 -9.64
N ALA A 172 5.60 14.73 -9.63
CA ALA A 172 7.03 14.73 -9.93
C ALA A 172 7.89 14.12 -8.83
N LYS A 173 7.38 14.03 -7.58
CA LYS A 173 8.11 13.44 -6.44
C LYS A 173 8.26 11.93 -6.62
N ASP A 174 9.29 11.35 -6.01
CA ASP A 174 9.52 9.90 -6.08
C ASP A 174 8.68 9.11 -5.07
N THR A 175 8.18 9.79 -4.05
CA THR A 175 7.23 9.26 -3.07
C THR A 175 5.91 10.01 -3.22
N ILE A 176 4.82 9.27 -3.43
CA ILE A 176 3.47 9.84 -3.61
C ILE A 176 2.52 9.11 -2.67
N VAL A 177 1.74 9.85 -1.90
CA VAL A 177 0.62 9.33 -1.11
C VAL A 177 -0.67 9.75 -1.79
N ILE A 178 -1.47 8.79 -2.24
CA ILE A 178 -2.84 9.01 -2.72
C ILE A 178 -3.77 8.72 -1.54
N THR A 179 -4.29 9.76 -0.91
CA THR A 179 -5.30 9.60 0.15
C THR A 179 -6.68 9.64 -0.47
N ILE A 180 -7.52 8.65 -0.17
CA ILE A 180 -8.88 8.51 -0.67
C ILE A 180 -9.81 8.36 0.52
N GLU A 181 -10.71 9.30 0.71
CA GLU A 181 -11.76 9.23 1.71
C GLU A 181 -13.03 8.75 1.01
N ILE A 182 -13.72 7.77 1.59
CA ILE A 182 -14.93 7.15 1.01
C ILE A 182 -16.12 7.13 1.99
N GLY A 183 -16.03 7.90 3.08
CA GLY A 183 -17.04 7.95 4.13
C GLY A 183 -16.50 8.49 5.46
N GLU A 184 -17.28 8.35 6.52
CA GLU A 184 -17.01 8.96 7.83
C GLU A 184 -16.56 7.96 8.93
N SER A 185 -16.37 6.68 8.59
CA SER A 185 -15.96 5.67 9.58
C SER A 185 -14.48 5.83 9.97
N ASP A 186 -14.11 5.45 11.21
CA ASP A 186 -12.72 5.52 11.71
C ASP A 186 -11.78 4.45 11.10
N THR A 187 -12.17 3.78 10.02
CA THR A 187 -11.33 2.78 9.36
C THR A 187 -10.31 3.46 8.45
N GLN A 188 -9.12 2.87 8.41
CA GLN A 188 -8.05 3.30 7.52
C GLN A 188 -7.17 2.11 7.18
N GLU A 189 -6.88 1.92 5.90
CA GLU A 189 -5.93 0.91 5.41
C GLU A 189 -5.09 1.49 4.27
N SER A 190 -3.83 1.07 4.20
CA SER A 190 -2.89 1.47 3.15
C SER A 190 -2.42 0.27 2.34
N VAL A 191 -2.26 0.47 1.03
CA VAL A 191 -1.58 -0.47 0.12
C VAL A 191 -0.46 0.28 -0.60
N TRP A 192 0.72 -0.32 -0.69
CA TRP A 192 1.87 0.25 -1.38
C TRP A 192 2.08 -0.39 -2.75
N THR A 193 2.35 0.44 -3.74
CA THR A 193 2.57 0.03 -5.13
C THR A 193 3.60 0.92 -5.81
N THR A 194 3.86 0.65 -7.07
CA THR A 194 4.75 1.42 -7.95
C THR A 194 4.02 1.92 -9.19
N ASP A 195 4.65 2.79 -9.96
CA ASP A 195 4.23 3.15 -11.31
C ASP A 195 4.41 2.01 -12.33
N PHE A 196 3.93 2.20 -13.56
CA PHE A 196 4.06 1.24 -14.67
C PHE A 196 4.82 1.89 -15.82
N SER A 197 6.13 1.60 -15.87
CA SER A 197 7.08 2.20 -16.80
C SER A 197 7.33 1.37 -18.07
N TYR A 198 8.09 1.93 -19.01
CA TYR A 198 8.59 1.19 -20.17
C TYR A 198 9.56 0.06 -19.78
N ASP A 199 10.35 0.26 -18.73
CA ASP A 199 11.35 -0.72 -18.31
C ASP A 199 10.71 -1.98 -17.72
N TYR A 200 9.57 -1.86 -17.03
CA TYR A 200 8.77 -3.03 -16.63
C TYR A 200 8.43 -3.91 -17.83
N VAL A 201 7.92 -3.30 -18.92
CA VAL A 201 7.56 -4.03 -20.15
C VAL A 201 8.79 -4.67 -20.76
N LYS A 202 9.90 -3.92 -20.82
CA LYS A 202 11.15 -4.41 -21.41
C LYS A 202 11.71 -5.62 -20.67
N ILE A 203 11.80 -5.54 -19.34
CA ILE A 203 12.31 -6.62 -18.47
C ILE A 203 11.50 -7.90 -18.71
N ASN A 204 10.17 -7.80 -18.66
CA ASN A 204 9.28 -8.96 -18.75
C ASN A 204 9.00 -9.47 -20.18
N ALA A 205 9.31 -8.68 -21.22
CA ALA A 205 9.14 -9.11 -22.61
C ALA A 205 10.43 -9.67 -23.23
N GLU A 206 11.61 -9.21 -22.79
CA GLU A 206 12.91 -9.60 -23.38
C GLU A 206 13.58 -10.76 -22.64
N TYR A 207 13.26 -10.97 -21.36
CA TYR A 207 13.80 -12.06 -20.56
C TYR A 207 12.75 -13.14 -20.27
N ARG A 208 13.20 -14.40 -20.20
CA ARG A 208 12.49 -15.42 -19.41
C ARG A 208 12.92 -15.24 -17.96
N THR A 209 12.13 -14.48 -17.20
CA THR A 209 12.21 -14.39 -15.74
C THR A 209 11.42 -15.50 -15.07
#